data_AF-A0A259MX87-F1
#
_entry.id   AF-A0A259MX87-F1
#
_cell.length_a   1.000
_cell.length_b   1.000
_cell.length_c   1.000
_cell.angle_alpha   90.00
_cell.angle_beta   90.00
_cell.angle_gamma   90.00
#
_symmetry.space_group_name_H-M   'P 1'
#
loop_
_entity.id
_entity.type
_entity.pdbx_description
1 polymer ?
#
loop_
_entity_poly.entity_id
_entity_poly.type
_entity_poly.pdbx_seq_one_letter_code
_entity_poly.pdbx_strand_id
1 'polypeptide(L)'
;MCKWLIDGDPAVAEFGRASEAVWRKWDKFDRLLPNGRKLLMREVLEGALPLNLAARRHDVGLKLCQEAGLTSKASSAPAISRAELMYGQWACRHLADGGKPDAAYVAKGEEMLRKTTIERFIPNGSRIPMAMWLKAIYHDSGVTRTPEETILKAYDTMTGVEKPAFAKI
;
A
#
# COMPACT_ATOMS: atom_id res chain seq x y z
N MET A 1 0.62 12.45 4.46
CA MET A 1 -0.63 12.10 3.75
C MET A 1 -1.43 13.32 3.37
N CYS A 2 -1.82 14.20 4.31
CA CYS A 2 -2.65 15.37 3.97
C CYS A 2 -2.05 16.31 2.92
N LYS A 3 -0.71 16.49 2.90
CA LYS A 3 -0.05 17.29 1.84
C LYS A 3 -0.33 16.79 0.43
N TRP A 4 -0.30 15.47 0.23
CA TRP A 4 -0.65 14.89 -1.07
C TRP A 4 -2.08 15.22 -1.47
N LEU A 5 -3.01 15.32 -0.50
CA LEU A 5 -4.41 15.61 -0.73
C LEU A 5 -4.72 17.11 -0.99
N ILE A 6 -3.78 18.04 -0.76
CA ILE A 6 -4.09 19.47 -0.73
C ILE A 6 -3.50 20.22 -1.94
N ASP A 7 -2.36 19.80 -2.47
CA ASP A 7 -1.62 20.61 -3.48
C ASP A 7 -1.13 19.82 -4.71
N GLY A 8 -1.54 18.56 -4.86
CA GLY A 8 -0.98 17.67 -5.91
C GLY A 8 0.51 17.34 -5.73
N ASP A 9 1.13 17.78 -4.63
CA ASP A 9 2.49 17.38 -4.23
C ASP A 9 2.52 15.85 -4.01
N PRO A 10 3.39 15.10 -4.70
CA PRO A 10 3.56 13.66 -4.45
C PRO A 10 3.93 13.31 -3.00
N ALA A 11 4.35 14.30 -2.20
CA ALA A 11 4.72 14.24 -0.78
C ALA A 11 5.79 13.18 -0.47
N VAL A 12 6.64 12.88 -1.46
CA VAL A 12 7.66 11.82 -1.40
C VAL A 12 8.60 12.03 -0.21
N ALA A 13 9.01 13.27 0.05
CA ALA A 13 9.91 13.59 1.17
C ALA A 13 9.26 13.32 2.54
N GLU A 14 8.01 13.72 2.72
CA GLU A 14 7.21 13.44 3.93
C GLU A 14 7.03 11.94 4.13
N PHE A 15 6.71 11.20 3.06
CA PHE A 15 6.59 9.74 3.12
C PHE A 15 7.93 9.09 3.42
N GLY A 16 9.04 9.62 2.90
CA GLY A 16 10.40 9.20 3.24
C GLY A 16 10.69 9.31 4.73
N ARG A 17 10.41 10.47 5.35
CA ARG A 17 10.58 10.67 6.80
C ARG A 17 9.71 9.71 7.63
N ALA A 18 8.46 9.49 7.20
CA ALA A 18 7.57 8.54 7.87
C ALA A 18 8.09 7.09 7.73
N SER A 19 8.59 6.71 6.55
CA SER A 19 9.21 5.41 6.29
C SER A 19 10.45 5.19 7.19
N GLU A 20 11.32 6.19 7.35
CA GLU A 20 12.46 6.11 8.28
C GLU A 20 12.01 5.93 9.74
N ALA A 21 10.96 6.61 10.16
CA ALA A 21 10.43 6.45 11.51
C ALA A 21 9.91 5.03 11.75
N VAL A 22 9.23 4.44 10.76
CA VAL A 22 8.81 3.02 10.79
C VAL A 22 10.03 2.10 10.88
N TRP A 23 11.05 2.32 10.05
CA TRP A 23 12.28 1.53 10.07
C TRP A 23 12.99 1.58 11.43
N ARG A 24 13.12 2.76 12.05
CA ARG A 24 13.73 2.90 13.38
C ARG A 24 12.96 2.17 14.47
N LYS A 25 11.62 2.11 14.36
CA LYS A 25 10.79 1.31 15.29
C LYS A 25 11.05 -0.18 15.11
N TRP A 26 11.22 -0.63 13.87
CA TRP A 26 11.54 -2.01 13.55
C TRP A 26 12.88 -2.46 14.15
N ASP A 27 13.95 -1.68 13.93
CA ASP A 27 15.29 -1.97 14.47
C ASP A 27 15.31 -2.01 16.01
N LYS A 28 14.53 -1.14 16.67
CA LYS A 28 14.35 -1.20 18.13
C LYS A 28 13.58 -2.44 18.58
N PHE A 29 12.54 -2.83 17.85
CA PHE A 29 11.71 -3.99 18.19
C PHE A 29 12.50 -5.29 18.08
N ASP A 30 13.27 -5.47 17.01
CA ASP A 30 14.12 -6.64 16.77
C ASP A 30 15.19 -6.81 17.86
N ARG A 31 15.83 -5.71 18.28
CA ARG A 31 16.84 -5.72 19.35
C ARG A 31 16.28 -6.03 20.74
N LEU A 32 15.05 -5.61 21.04
CA LEU A 32 14.48 -5.72 22.39
C LEU A 32 13.71 -7.02 22.62
N LEU A 33 13.21 -7.66 21.56
CA LEU A 33 12.46 -8.91 21.63
C LEU A 33 12.95 -9.90 20.56
N PRO A 34 14.12 -10.53 20.77
CA PRO A 34 14.59 -11.59 19.87
C PRO A 34 13.52 -12.69 19.80
N ASN A 35 12.91 -12.89 18.63
CA ASN A 35 11.77 -13.80 18.36
C ASN A 35 10.36 -13.33 18.77
N GLY A 36 10.11 -12.02 18.94
CA GLY A 36 8.79 -11.41 19.19
C GLY A 36 7.78 -11.46 18.03
N ARG A 37 7.42 -12.67 17.59
CA ARG A 37 6.31 -13.10 16.69
C ARG A 37 5.82 -12.18 15.55
N LYS A 38 5.93 -12.76 14.35
CA LYS A 38 5.29 -12.54 13.03
C LYS A 38 3.91 -11.84 12.93
N LEU A 39 3.11 -11.73 13.98
CA LEU A 39 1.78 -11.09 13.94
C LEU A 39 1.88 -9.57 13.98
N LEU A 40 2.68 -9.01 14.89
CA LEU A 40 2.94 -7.56 14.96
C LEU A 40 3.69 -7.06 13.72
N MET A 41 4.61 -7.88 13.19
CA MET A 41 5.36 -7.56 11.96
C MET A 41 4.44 -7.45 10.73
N ARG A 42 3.32 -8.18 10.68
CA ARG A 42 2.38 -8.10 9.55
C ARG A 42 1.51 -6.86 9.58
N GLU A 43 0.99 -6.48 10.74
CA GLU A 43 0.22 -5.25 10.89
C GLU A 43 1.07 -4.01 10.57
N VAL A 44 2.36 -4.03 10.97
CA VAL A 44 3.31 -2.99 10.60
C VAL A 44 3.53 -2.96 9.09
N LEU A 45 3.61 -4.12 8.42
CA LEU A 45 3.80 -4.21 6.98
C LEU A 45 2.60 -3.75 6.16
N GLU A 46 1.37 -3.99 6.61
CA GLU A 46 0.14 -3.52 5.93
C GLU A 46 0.18 -2.00 5.74
N GLY A 47 0.70 -1.26 6.72
CA GLY A 47 0.93 0.19 6.59
C GLY A 47 2.26 0.54 5.93
N ALA A 48 3.33 -0.21 6.20
CA ALA A 48 4.67 0.14 5.75
C ALA A 48 4.89 -0.06 4.25
N LEU A 49 4.30 -1.07 3.62
CA LEU A 49 4.50 -1.33 2.19
C LEU A 49 3.94 -0.22 1.29
N PRO A 50 2.65 0.15 1.40
CA PRO A 50 2.13 1.26 0.60
C PRO A 50 2.81 2.60 0.93
N LEU A 51 3.30 2.78 2.17
CA LEU A 51 4.11 3.93 2.55
C LEU A 51 5.46 3.97 1.83
N ASN A 52 6.18 2.84 1.78
CA ASN A 52 7.48 2.76 1.12
C ASN A 52 7.36 2.90 -0.41
N LEU A 53 6.27 2.40 -1.01
CA LEU A 53 5.93 2.68 -2.41
C LEU A 53 5.73 4.19 -2.63
N ALA A 54 4.89 4.84 -1.82
CA ALA A 54 4.66 6.28 -1.92
C ALA A 54 5.92 7.12 -1.68
N ALA A 55 6.85 6.63 -0.86
CA ALA A 55 8.15 7.23 -0.60
C ALA A 55 9.23 6.91 -1.67
N ARG A 56 8.93 6.05 -2.65
CA ARG A 56 9.89 5.51 -3.63
C ARG A 56 11.09 4.79 -2.99
N ARG A 57 10.88 4.20 -1.80
CA ARG A 57 11.88 3.44 -1.03
C ARG A 57 11.65 1.94 -1.16
N HIS A 58 11.69 1.46 -2.40
CA HIS A 58 11.32 0.09 -2.75
C HIS A 58 12.24 -0.95 -2.10
N ASP A 59 13.53 -0.64 -2.03
CA ASP A 59 14.56 -1.41 -1.35
C ASP A 59 14.25 -1.62 0.14
N VAL A 60 13.82 -0.56 0.83
CA VAL A 60 13.42 -0.64 2.24
C VAL A 60 12.16 -1.48 2.40
N GLY A 61 11.18 -1.32 1.51
CA GLY A 61 9.98 -2.16 1.49
C GLY A 61 10.31 -3.65 1.34
N LEU A 62 11.21 -4.00 0.42
CA LEU A 62 11.68 -5.37 0.22
C LEU A 62 12.42 -5.92 1.43
N LYS A 63 13.28 -5.11 2.06
CA LYS A 63 13.98 -5.50 3.27
C LYS A 63 13.01 -5.80 4.40
N LEU A 64 11.99 -4.96 4.61
CA LEU A 64 10.94 -5.21 5.60
C LEU A 64 10.18 -6.52 5.32
N CYS A 65 9.87 -6.83 4.06
CA CYS A 65 9.29 -8.14 3.70
C CYS A 65 10.22 -9.31 4.08
N GLN A 66 11.52 -9.17 3.80
CA GLN A 66 12.51 -10.21 4.11
C GLN A 66 12.62 -10.43 5.63
N GLU A 67 12.77 -9.37 6.41
CA GLU A 67 12.83 -9.43 7.89
C GLU A 67 11.54 -10.01 8.47
N ALA A 68 10.39 -9.75 7.84
CA ALA A 68 9.10 -10.33 8.24
C ALA A 68 8.94 -11.82 7.87
N GLY A 69 9.88 -12.40 7.13
CA GLY A 69 9.78 -13.75 6.61
C GLY A 69 8.63 -13.92 5.60
N LEU A 70 8.28 -12.88 4.86
CA LEU A 70 7.33 -12.97 3.75
C LEU A 70 7.94 -13.77 2.62
N THR A 71 7.37 -14.95 2.41
CA THR A 71 7.70 -15.82 1.28
C THR A 71 6.52 -15.85 0.31
N SER A 72 6.77 -16.24 -0.93
CA SER A 72 5.70 -16.49 -1.92
C SER A 72 4.79 -17.68 -1.55
N LYS A 73 5.14 -18.45 -0.51
CA LYS A 73 4.41 -19.65 -0.08
C LYS A 73 3.24 -19.30 0.85
N ALA A 74 2.29 -20.22 0.95
CA ALA A 74 1.10 -20.05 1.78
C ALA A 74 1.44 -19.92 3.27
N SER A 75 0.84 -18.91 3.88
CA SER A 75 0.93 -18.61 5.30
C SER A 75 -0.45 -18.80 5.94
N SER A 76 -0.48 -19.08 7.26
CA SER A 76 -1.67 -19.04 8.12
C SER A 76 -2.27 -17.63 8.33
N ALA A 77 -1.95 -16.66 7.46
CA ALA A 77 -2.54 -15.32 7.52
C ALA A 77 -3.96 -15.38 6.95
N PRO A 78 -4.88 -14.49 7.39
CA PRO A 78 -6.11 -14.24 6.66
C PRO A 78 -5.79 -13.95 5.18
N ALA A 79 -6.56 -14.54 4.26
CA ALA A 79 -6.31 -14.43 2.81
C ALA A 79 -6.27 -12.97 2.30
N ILE A 80 -6.97 -12.06 2.98
CA ILE A 80 -7.06 -10.63 2.64
C ILE A 80 -5.76 -9.88 2.96
N SER A 81 -5.24 -10.02 4.18
CA SER A 81 -3.91 -9.50 4.58
C SER A 81 -2.80 -10.02 3.66
N ARG A 82 -2.96 -11.26 3.20
CA ARG A 82 -2.03 -11.87 2.25
C ARG A 82 -2.00 -11.15 0.89
N ALA A 83 -3.12 -10.65 0.38
CA ALA A 83 -3.16 -9.99 -0.92
C ALA A 83 -2.41 -8.65 -0.93
N GLU A 84 -2.61 -7.81 0.11
CA GLU A 84 -1.90 -6.54 0.30
C GLU A 84 -0.40 -6.75 0.43
N LEU A 85 0.01 -7.71 1.26
CA LEU A 85 1.42 -8.02 1.46
C LEU A 85 2.08 -8.59 0.20
N MET A 86 1.38 -9.46 -0.54
CA MET A 86 1.92 -10.04 -1.78
C MET A 86 2.01 -9.01 -2.90
N TYR A 87 1.00 -8.15 -3.05
CA TYR A 87 1.05 -7.06 -4.03
C TYR A 87 2.16 -6.07 -3.66
N GLY A 88 2.24 -5.62 -2.41
CA GLY A 88 3.29 -4.71 -1.96
C GLY A 88 4.70 -5.26 -2.16
N GLN A 89 4.92 -6.55 -1.85
CA GLN A 89 6.20 -7.21 -2.10
C GLN A 89 6.52 -7.27 -3.59
N TRP A 90 5.53 -7.65 -4.42
CA TRP A 90 5.70 -7.70 -5.87
C TRP A 90 5.98 -6.31 -6.47
N ALA A 91 5.21 -5.30 -6.08
CA ALA A 91 5.33 -3.93 -6.55
C ALA A 91 6.70 -3.33 -6.19
N CYS A 92 7.14 -3.49 -4.93
CA CYS A 92 8.47 -3.05 -4.53
C CYS A 92 9.57 -3.77 -5.32
N ARG A 93 9.43 -5.07 -5.60
CA ARG A 93 10.39 -5.82 -6.42
C ARG A 93 10.43 -5.29 -7.84
N HIS A 94 9.27 -5.21 -8.50
CA HIS A 94 9.11 -4.73 -9.86
C HIS A 94 9.75 -3.35 -10.04
N LEU A 95 9.47 -2.41 -9.13
CA LEU A 95 10.00 -1.04 -9.21
C LEU A 95 11.48 -0.94 -8.81
N ALA A 96 11.97 -1.80 -7.91
CA ALA A 96 13.40 -1.88 -7.57
C ALA A 96 14.23 -2.43 -8.74
N ASP A 97 13.66 -3.37 -9.51
CA ASP A 97 14.30 -3.98 -10.67
C ASP A 97 14.22 -3.10 -11.94
N GLY A 98 13.75 -1.85 -11.82
CA GLY A 98 13.64 -0.88 -12.92
C GLY A 98 12.34 -0.97 -13.74
N GLY A 99 11.39 -1.80 -13.31
CA GLY A 99 10.04 -1.84 -13.84
C GLY A 99 9.32 -0.49 -13.66
N LYS A 100 8.30 -0.26 -14.48
CA LYS A 100 7.52 0.99 -14.47
C LYS A 100 6.11 0.75 -13.94
N PRO A 101 5.49 1.75 -13.31
CA PRO A 101 4.08 1.70 -12.92
C PRO A 101 3.20 1.92 -14.15
N ASP A 102 3.17 0.92 -15.04
CA ASP A 102 2.45 0.93 -16.31
C ASP A 102 1.09 0.21 -16.22
N ALA A 103 0.43 0.01 -17.35
CA ALA A 103 -0.88 -0.64 -17.39
C ALA A 103 -0.87 -2.07 -16.80
N ALA A 104 0.23 -2.82 -16.93
CA ALA A 104 0.34 -4.16 -16.36
C ALA A 104 0.48 -4.10 -14.82
N TYR A 105 1.21 -3.09 -14.32
CA TYR A 105 1.28 -2.82 -12.89
C TYR A 105 -0.08 -2.46 -12.28
N VAL A 106 -0.85 -1.61 -12.98
CA VAL A 106 -2.21 -1.22 -12.58
C VAL A 106 -3.13 -2.44 -12.56
N ALA A 107 -3.18 -3.21 -13.66
CA ALA A 107 -4.04 -4.38 -13.78
C ALA A 107 -3.77 -5.41 -12.68
N LYS A 108 -2.50 -5.62 -12.32
CA LYS A 108 -2.13 -6.52 -11.23
C LYS A 108 -2.53 -6.01 -9.86
N GLY A 109 -2.42 -4.69 -9.63
CA GLY A 109 -2.91 -4.06 -8.40
C GLY A 109 -4.42 -4.19 -8.26
N GLU A 110 -5.16 -3.93 -9.33
CA GLU A 110 -6.61 -4.13 -9.39
C GLU A 110 -6.98 -5.60 -9.13
N GLU A 111 -6.34 -6.55 -9.82
CA GLU A 111 -6.58 -7.98 -9.64
C GLU A 111 -6.39 -8.42 -8.19
N MET A 112 -5.25 -8.05 -7.58
CA MET A 112 -4.89 -8.53 -6.25
C MET A 112 -5.65 -7.82 -5.13
N LEU A 113 -5.98 -6.52 -5.28
CA LEU A 113 -6.58 -5.73 -4.22
C LEU A 113 -8.09 -5.53 -4.34
N ARG A 114 -8.72 -5.88 -5.48
CA ARG A 114 -10.18 -5.69 -5.70
C ARG A 114 -11.02 -6.26 -4.56
N LYS A 115 -10.74 -7.48 -4.11
CA LYS A 115 -11.50 -8.12 -3.03
C LYS A 115 -11.28 -7.41 -1.68
N THR A 116 -10.03 -7.04 -1.40
CA THR A 116 -9.63 -6.36 -0.16
C THR A 116 -10.26 -4.95 -0.05
N THR A 117 -10.31 -4.22 -1.15
CA THR A 117 -10.98 -2.90 -1.28
C THR A 117 -12.45 -2.97 -0.86
N ILE A 118 -13.18 -3.98 -1.33
CA ILE A 118 -14.61 -4.16 -1.05
C ILE A 118 -14.85 -4.58 0.41
N GLU A 119 -14.12 -5.58 0.90
CA GLU A 119 -14.43 -6.24 2.18
C GLU A 119 -13.92 -5.47 3.41
N ARG A 120 -12.79 -4.76 3.30
CA ARG A 120 -12.07 -4.24 4.48
C ARG A 120 -12.19 -2.73 4.68
N PHE A 121 -12.31 -1.96 3.60
CA PHE A 121 -12.14 -0.50 3.68
C PHE A 121 -13.44 0.28 3.88
N ILE A 122 -14.57 -0.21 3.34
CA ILE A 122 -15.87 0.41 3.57
C ILE A 122 -16.35 0.22 5.03
N PRO A 123 -16.30 -1.00 5.63
CA PRO A 123 -16.89 -1.20 6.95
C PRO A 123 -16.04 -0.68 8.11
N ASN A 124 -14.70 -0.70 7.96
CA ASN A 124 -13.79 -0.48 9.10
C ASN A 124 -13.19 0.93 9.19
N GLY A 125 -13.54 1.85 8.28
CA GLY A 125 -13.06 3.24 8.33
C GLY A 125 -11.53 3.41 8.18
N SER A 126 -10.80 2.39 7.71
CA SER A 126 -9.34 2.42 7.54
C SER A 126 -8.93 3.24 6.30
N ARG A 127 -9.13 4.56 6.37
CA ARG A 127 -9.00 5.45 5.19
C ARG A 127 -7.54 5.68 4.76
N ILE A 128 -6.60 5.59 5.68
CA ILE A 128 -5.18 5.91 5.43
C ILE A 128 -4.50 4.86 4.55
N PRO A 129 -4.50 3.55 4.89
CA PRO A 129 -3.84 2.54 4.05
C PRO A 129 -4.47 2.43 2.66
N MET A 130 -5.81 2.57 2.57
CA MET A 130 -6.51 2.58 1.28
C MET A 130 -6.03 3.70 0.38
N ALA A 131 -5.96 4.91 0.91
CA ALA A 131 -5.54 6.08 0.14
C ALA A 131 -4.11 5.91 -0.39
N MET A 132 -3.23 5.27 0.38
CA MET A 132 -1.87 4.99 -0.08
C MET A 132 -1.81 3.88 -1.14
N TRP A 133 -2.66 2.85 -1.06
CA TRP A 133 -2.77 1.85 -2.14
C TRP A 133 -3.31 2.44 -3.43
N LEU A 134 -4.37 3.26 -3.36
CA LEU A 134 -4.91 3.97 -4.51
C LEU A 134 -3.88 4.91 -5.13
N LYS A 135 -3.12 5.62 -4.29
CA LYS A 135 -1.99 6.44 -4.76
C LYS A 135 -0.98 5.60 -5.53
N ALA A 136 -0.52 4.49 -4.95
CA ALA A 136 0.48 3.64 -5.58
C ALA A 136 -0.01 3.04 -6.91
N ILE A 137 -1.28 2.63 -6.98
CA ILE A 137 -1.85 2.01 -8.20
C ILE A 137 -2.16 3.06 -9.26
N TYR A 138 -2.89 4.12 -8.93
CA TYR A 138 -3.47 5.01 -9.94
C TYR A 138 -2.70 6.32 -10.11
N HIS A 139 -2.31 6.95 -9.00
CA HIS A 139 -1.66 8.26 -9.05
C HIS A 139 -0.21 8.14 -9.52
N ASP A 140 0.57 7.27 -8.89
CA ASP A 140 1.99 7.10 -9.19
C ASP A 140 2.22 6.44 -10.57
N SER A 141 1.19 5.76 -11.10
CA SER A 141 1.15 5.23 -12.47
C SER A 141 0.69 6.25 -13.52
N GLY A 142 0.28 7.45 -13.10
CA GLY A 142 -0.24 8.51 -13.98
C GLY A 142 -1.64 8.26 -14.54
N VAL A 143 -2.37 7.27 -14.05
CA VAL A 143 -3.77 6.99 -14.44
C VAL A 143 -4.69 8.13 -14.00
N THR A 144 -4.42 8.70 -12.83
CA THR A 144 -5.15 9.86 -12.28
C THR A 144 -4.18 11.00 -12.03
N ARG A 145 -4.63 12.23 -12.21
CA ARG A 145 -3.80 13.44 -12.06
C ARG A 145 -3.99 14.10 -10.71
N THR A 146 -5.16 13.97 -10.10
CA THR A 146 -5.44 14.58 -8.80
C THR A 146 -5.71 13.53 -7.72
N PRO A 147 -5.51 13.87 -6.44
CA PRO A 147 -5.85 13.00 -5.32
C PRO A 147 -7.34 12.65 -5.26
N GLU A 148 -8.22 13.57 -5.65
CA GLU A 148 -9.66 13.34 -5.72
C GLU A 148 -9.99 12.27 -6.76
N GLU A 149 -9.46 12.41 -7.99
CA GLU A 149 -9.59 11.38 -9.03
C GLU A 149 -9.07 10.03 -8.52
N THR A 150 -7.92 10.01 -7.85
CA THR A 150 -7.34 8.79 -7.25
C THR A 150 -8.27 8.15 -6.22
N ILE A 151 -8.87 8.95 -5.33
CA ILE A 151 -9.80 8.44 -4.31
C ILE A 151 -11.09 7.93 -4.97
N LEU A 152 -11.57 8.62 -6.00
CA LEU A 152 -12.77 8.22 -6.74
C LEU A 152 -12.59 6.89 -7.47
N LYS A 153 -11.38 6.54 -7.92
CA LYS A 153 -11.08 5.22 -8.50
C LYS A 153 -11.40 4.06 -7.55
N ALA A 154 -11.46 4.27 -6.23
CA ALA A 154 -11.91 3.23 -5.31
C ALA A 154 -13.31 2.72 -5.66
N TYR A 155 -14.21 3.62 -6.06
CA TYR A 155 -15.60 3.29 -6.38
C TYR A 155 -15.75 2.45 -7.65
N ASP A 156 -14.81 2.52 -8.61
CA ASP A 156 -14.85 1.68 -9.81
C ASP A 156 -14.72 0.19 -9.46
N THR A 157 -14.05 -0.11 -8.35
CA THR A 157 -13.86 -1.47 -7.88
C THR A 157 -14.97 -1.95 -6.93
N MET A 158 -15.84 -1.04 -6.48
CA MET A 158 -16.92 -1.31 -5.52
C MET A 158 -18.25 -1.63 -6.23
N THR A 159 -18.33 -2.81 -6.85
CA THR A 159 -19.58 -3.28 -7.46
C THR A 159 -20.71 -3.36 -6.42
N GLY A 160 -21.83 -2.70 -6.71
CA GLY A 160 -23.02 -2.67 -5.84
C GLY A 160 -23.06 -1.53 -4.81
N VAL A 161 -22.01 -0.72 -4.72
CA VAL A 161 -22.01 0.52 -3.93
C VAL A 161 -22.39 1.67 -4.84
N GLU A 162 -23.43 2.42 -4.47
CA GLU A 162 -23.80 3.60 -5.23
C GLU A 162 -22.68 4.66 -5.13
N LYS A 163 -22.20 5.12 -6.28
CA LYS A 163 -21.27 6.25 -6.32
C LYS A 163 -21.94 7.48 -5.71
N PRO A 164 -21.29 8.20 -4.77
CA PRO A 164 -21.86 9.43 -4.25
C PRO A 164 -22.02 10.46 -5.38
N ALA A 165 -22.96 11.40 -5.25
CA ALA A 165 -23.31 12.32 -6.33
C ALA A 165 -22.12 13.11 -6.90
N PHE A 166 -21.17 13.51 -6.04
CA PHE A 166 -19.94 14.21 -6.46
C PHE A 166 -18.94 13.32 -7.21
N ALA A 167 -19.13 12.00 -7.22
CA ALA A 167 -18.30 11.02 -7.92
C ALA A 167 -18.89 10.57 -9.27
N LYS A 168 -20.07 11.08 -9.63
CA LYS A 168 -20.75 10.79 -10.91
C LYS A 168 -20.44 11.83 -12.01
N ILE A 169 -19.50 12.74 -11.76
CA ILE A 169 -19.12 13.86 -12.63
C ILE A 169 -18.18 13.37 -13.73
#